data_AF-C6HG51-F1
#
_entry.id   AF-C6HG51-F1
#
_cell.length_a   1.000
_cell.length_b   1.000
_cell.length_c   1.000
_cell.angle_alpha   90.00
_cell.angle_beta   90.00
_cell.angle_gamma   90.00
#
_symmetry.space_group_name_H-M   'P 1'
#
loop_
_entity.id
_entity.type
_entity.pdbx_description
1 polymer ?
#
loop_
_entity_poly.entity_id
_entity_poly.type
_entity_poly.pdbx_seq_one_letter_code
_entity_poly.pdbx_strand_id
1 'polypeptide(L)'
;MCNGLCFNPDYTLMYITDTGAIQSHGHIGDGHNFSFCGTSPASIYVYDVVDGGTHLANRRLFAYCDNGVPDGIKCDEKGFVYSGCGDGVHVWDPKGHLVGKIVVGSTTANFCFGKKGLWMFAEEELWFCELKARGALPEVKGKE
;
A
#
# COMPACT_ATOMS: atom_id res chain seq x y z
N MET A 1 -11.78 6.80 -1.85
CA MET A 1 -10.94 7.57 -2.77
C MET A 1 -9.78 6.67 -3.19
N CYS A 2 -9.56 6.51 -4.50
CA CYS A 2 -8.37 5.78 -4.99
C CYS A 2 -7.10 6.52 -4.54
N ASN A 3 -6.11 5.79 -4.03
CA ASN A 3 -4.86 6.37 -3.57
C ASN A 3 -3.65 5.61 -4.14
N GLY A 4 -3.07 4.67 -3.40
CA GLY A 4 -1.92 3.89 -3.81
C GLY A 4 -2.24 2.81 -4.82
N LEU A 5 -1.27 2.47 -5.67
CA LEU A 5 -1.35 1.32 -6.58
C LEU A 5 -0.03 0.57 -6.67
N CYS A 6 -0.09 -0.75 -6.92
CA CYS A 6 1.07 -1.54 -7.31
C CYS A 6 0.64 -2.76 -8.14
N PHE A 7 1.53 -3.23 -9.02
CA PHE A 7 1.36 -4.52 -9.69
C PHE A 7 1.84 -5.66 -8.79
N ASN A 8 1.35 -6.88 -9.05
CA ASN A 8 2.02 -8.09 -8.62
C ASN A 8 3.29 -8.36 -9.48
N PRO A 9 4.15 -9.33 -9.12
CA PRO A 9 5.46 -9.50 -9.76
C PRO A 9 5.43 -9.80 -11.26
N ASP A 10 4.37 -10.44 -11.75
CA ASP A 10 4.21 -10.82 -13.16
C ASP A 10 3.32 -9.84 -13.96
N TYR A 11 2.91 -8.73 -13.35
CA TYR A 11 2.07 -7.69 -13.95
C TYR A 11 0.68 -8.16 -14.42
N THR A 12 0.19 -9.31 -13.96
CA THR A 12 -1.16 -9.81 -14.28
C THR A 12 -2.25 -9.25 -13.37
N LEU A 13 -1.87 -8.71 -12.20
CA LEU A 13 -2.77 -8.12 -11.23
C LEU A 13 -2.33 -6.70 -10.84
N MET A 14 -3.29 -5.81 -10.63
CA MET A 14 -3.07 -4.50 -10.02
C MET A 14 -3.86 -4.40 -8.71
N TYR A 15 -3.15 -4.05 -7.64
CA TYR A 15 -3.72 -3.70 -6.35
C TYR A 15 -3.89 -2.18 -6.26
N ILE A 16 -5.03 -1.73 -5.78
CA ILE A 16 -5.37 -0.31 -5.61
C ILE A 16 -5.95 -0.12 -4.22
N THR A 17 -5.43 0.84 -3.46
CA THR A 17 -5.97 1.20 -2.16
C THR A 17 -7.09 2.22 -2.28
N ASP A 18 -8.10 2.07 -1.42
CA ASP A 18 -9.23 2.96 -1.28
C ASP A 18 -9.28 3.53 0.14
N THR A 19 -8.91 4.80 0.25
CA THR A 19 -8.83 5.58 1.50
C THR A 19 -10.08 6.41 1.76
N GLY A 20 -11.24 6.03 1.21
CA GLY A 20 -12.49 6.78 1.33
C GLY A 20 -12.97 7.05 2.77
N ALA A 21 -12.50 6.29 3.76
CA ALA A 21 -12.75 6.53 5.18
C ALA A 21 -12.08 7.80 5.71
N ILE A 22 -11.03 8.30 5.06
CA ILE A 22 -10.38 9.56 5.41
C ILE A 22 -10.96 10.69 4.55
N GLN A 23 -11.47 11.74 5.20
CA GLN A 23 -12.08 12.90 4.57
C GLN A 23 -11.29 14.16 4.96
N SER A 24 -10.76 14.87 3.97
CA SER A 24 -10.11 16.17 4.16
C SER A 24 -11.16 17.23 4.53
N HIS A 25 -10.87 18.07 5.50
CA HIS A 25 -11.69 19.26 5.75
C HIS A 25 -11.41 20.32 4.68
N GLY A 26 -12.46 21.01 4.20
CA GLY A 26 -12.40 21.96 3.08
C GLY A 26 -11.70 23.30 3.37
N HIS A 27 -10.82 23.34 4.36
CA HIS A 27 -10.03 24.53 4.72
C HIS A 27 -8.56 24.27 4.42
N ILE A 28 -7.84 25.30 3.96
CA ILE A 28 -6.38 25.24 3.82
C ILE A 28 -5.81 25.00 5.22
N GLY A 29 -5.20 23.84 5.42
CA GLY A 29 -4.53 23.43 6.65
C GLY A 29 -3.18 22.80 6.33
N ASP A 30 -2.47 22.37 7.38
CA ASP A 30 -1.18 21.67 7.31
C ASP A 30 -1.25 20.27 6.68
N GLY A 31 -2.44 19.80 6.29
CA GLY A 31 -2.64 18.46 5.75
C GLY A 31 -2.80 17.37 6.81
N HIS A 32 -2.94 17.72 8.10
CA HIS A 32 -3.15 16.76 9.19
C HIS A 32 -4.58 16.73 9.74
N ASN A 33 -5.46 17.59 9.22
CA ASN A 33 -6.85 17.68 9.67
C ASN A 33 -7.76 16.75 8.84
N PHE A 34 -7.90 15.51 9.31
CA PHE A 34 -8.79 14.51 8.71
C PHE A 34 -9.93 14.11 9.64
N SER A 35 -11.09 13.82 9.05
CA SER A 35 -12.16 13.10 9.76
C SER A 35 -12.22 11.66 9.26
N PHE A 36 -12.60 10.75 10.17
CA PHE A 36 -12.74 9.33 9.86
C PHE A 36 -14.22 8.94 9.76
N CYS A 37 -14.61 8.38 8.62
CA CYS A 37 -15.93 7.82 8.39
C CYS A 37 -15.84 6.30 8.31
N GLY A 38 -16.14 5.62 9.41
CA GLY A 38 -16.01 4.15 9.51
C GLY A 38 -16.96 3.34 8.62
N THR A 39 -17.93 3.98 7.96
CA THR A 39 -18.80 3.35 6.95
C THR A 39 -18.29 3.51 5.52
N SER A 40 -17.25 4.32 5.32
CA SER A 40 -16.60 4.52 4.03
C SER A 40 -15.41 3.54 3.84
N PRO A 41 -14.93 3.34 2.61
CA PRO A 41 -13.89 2.34 2.34
C PRO A 41 -12.55 2.60 3.03
N ALA A 42 -12.01 1.57 3.68
CA ALA A 42 -10.64 1.47 4.18
C ALA A 42 -10.06 0.12 3.71
N SER A 43 -9.92 -0.01 2.39
CA SER A 43 -9.83 -1.32 1.73
C SER A 43 -8.84 -1.33 0.58
N ILE A 44 -8.32 -2.51 0.27
CA ILE A 44 -7.50 -2.77 -0.90
C ILE A 44 -8.35 -3.57 -1.89
N TYR A 45 -8.40 -3.12 -3.14
CA TYR A 45 -9.01 -3.84 -4.25
C TYR A 45 -7.93 -4.44 -5.15
N VAL A 46 -8.23 -5.57 -5.77
CA VAL A 46 -7.39 -6.19 -6.81
C VAL A 46 -8.18 -6.27 -8.11
N TYR A 47 -7.46 -6.07 -9.21
CA TYR A 47 -7.98 -6.09 -10.58
C TYR A 47 -7.13 -7.02 -11.42
N ASP A 48 -7.74 -7.64 -12.42
CA ASP A 48 -7.00 -8.29 -13.48
C ASP A 48 -6.49 -7.23 -14.47
N VAL A 49 -5.24 -7.36 -14.88
CA VAL A 49 -4.60 -6.52 -15.89
C VAL A 49 -4.79 -7.20 -17.24
N VAL A 50 -5.57 -6.58 -18.12
CA VAL A 50 -6.01 -7.17 -19.40
C VAL A 50 -5.60 -6.30 -20.59
N ASP A 51 -5.86 -6.78 -21.79
CA ASP A 51 -5.60 -6.07 -23.05
C ASP A 51 -4.15 -5.56 -23.17
N GLY A 52 -3.20 -6.45 -22.85
CA GLY A 52 -1.76 -6.13 -22.91
C GLY A 52 -1.32 -5.06 -21.91
N GLY A 53 -2.05 -4.88 -20.80
CA GLY A 53 -1.73 -3.90 -19.77
C GLY A 53 -2.43 -2.56 -19.89
N THR A 54 -3.38 -2.44 -20.83
CA THR A 54 -4.07 -1.17 -21.10
C THR A 54 -5.39 -1.01 -20.35
N HIS A 55 -5.94 -2.10 -19.80
CA HIS A 55 -7.22 -2.09 -19.11
C HIS A 55 -7.17 -2.88 -17.80
N LEU A 56 -8.04 -2.50 -16.86
CA LEU A 56 -8.28 -3.22 -15.61
C LEU A 56 -9.69 -3.80 -15.60
N ALA A 57 -9.82 -5.07 -15.24
CA ALA A 57 -11.08 -5.79 -15.20
C ALA A 57 -11.27 -6.53 -13.87
N ASN A 58 -12.49 -7.06 -13.66
CA ASN A 58 -12.81 -8.00 -12.56
C ASN A 58 -12.41 -7.48 -11.17
N ARG A 59 -12.81 -6.25 -10.83
CA ARG A 59 -12.58 -5.67 -9.49
C ARG A 59 -13.04 -6.62 -8.39
N ARG A 60 -12.13 -6.96 -7.47
CA ARG A 60 -12.40 -7.78 -6.28
C ARG A 60 -11.92 -7.05 -5.05
N LEU A 61 -12.64 -7.19 -3.93
CA LEU A 61 -12.06 -6.87 -2.63
C LEU A 61 -10.89 -7.83 -2.37
N PHE A 62 -9.72 -7.28 -2.03
CA PHE A 62 -8.55 -8.06 -1.65
C PHE A 62 -8.41 -8.13 -0.13
N ALA A 63 -8.40 -6.98 0.55
CA ALA A 63 -8.20 -6.91 1.99
C ALA A 63 -8.83 -5.66 2.61
N TYR A 64 -9.05 -5.70 3.93
CA TYR A 64 -9.31 -4.53 4.76
C TYR A 64 -8.09 -4.24 5.64
N CYS A 65 -7.82 -2.96 5.90
CA CYS A 65 -6.95 -2.60 7.02
C CYS A 65 -7.81 -2.49 8.30
N ASP A 66 -7.26 -2.91 9.43
CA ASP A 66 -7.91 -2.82 10.74
C ASP A 66 -7.49 -1.55 11.53
N ASN A 67 -6.51 -0.79 11.03
CA ASN A 67 -6.05 0.47 11.64
C ASN A 67 -5.82 1.55 10.58
N GLY A 68 -6.56 2.66 10.67
CA GLY A 68 -6.50 3.77 9.74
C GLY A 68 -7.08 3.43 8.36
N VAL A 69 -6.32 3.74 7.31
CA VAL A 69 -6.63 3.40 5.92
C VAL A 69 -5.36 2.85 5.24
N PRO A 70 -5.47 1.98 4.23
CA PRO A 70 -4.31 1.55 3.46
C PRO A 70 -3.95 2.67 2.47
N ASP A 71 -2.79 3.31 2.62
CA ASP A 71 -2.37 4.42 1.77
C ASP A 71 -1.42 3.92 0.67
N GLY A 72 -0.12 4.19 0.76
CA GLY A 72 0.88 3.67 -0.15
C GLY A 72 0.91 2.13 -0.12
N ILE A 73 1.07 1.50 -1.28
CA ILE A 73 1.06 0.04 -1.44
C ILE A 73 2.24 -0.45 -2.28
N LYS A 74 2.80 -1.62 -1.95
CA LYS A 74 3.89 -2.30 -2.69
C LYS A 74 3.71 -3.81 -2.62
N CYS A 75 4.34 -4.52 -3.56
CA CYS A 75 4.38 -5.98 -3.58
C CYS A 75 5.83 -6.47 -3.46
N ASP A 76 6.02 -7.62 -2.80
CA ASP A 76 7.32 -8.32 -2.80
C ASP A 76 7.41 -9.37 -3.93
N GLU A 77 8.62 -9.88 -4.18
CA GLU A 77 8.90 -10.88 -5.22
C GLU A 77 8.10 -12.19 -5.06
N LYS A 78 7.51 -12.43 -3.88
CA LYS A 78 6.69 -13.61 -3.59
C LYS A 78 5.19 -13.34 -3.71
N GLY A 79 4.80 -12.12 -4.06
CA GLY A 79 3.41 -11.72 -4.21
C GLY A 79 2.74 -11.25 -2.92
N PHE A 80 3.46 -11.12 -1.80
CA PHE A 80 2.87 -10.50 -0.60
C PHE A 80 2.65 -9.01 -0.87
N VAL A 81 1.56 -8.49 -0.33
CA VAL A 81 1.12 -7.11 -0.52
C VAL A 81 1.32 -6.35 0.79
N TYR A 82 1.96 -5.21 0.70
CA TYR A 82 2.32 -4.36 1.83
C TYR A 82 1.56 -3.04 1.65
N SER A 83 0.97 -2.50 2.70
CA SER A 83 0.40 -1.14 2.66
C SER A 83 0.70 -0.38 3.94
N GLY A 84 0.96 0.92 3.79
CA GLY A 84 1.07 1.84 4.90
C GLY A 84 -0.31 2.08 5.50
N CYS A 85 -0.39 2.04 6.83
CA CYS A 85 -1.61 2.06 7.62
C CYS A 85 -1.42 2.97 8.85
N GLY A 86 -2.44 3.05 9.71
CA GLY A 86 -2.45 3.99 10.84
C GLY A 86 -1.39 3.77 11.93
N ASP A 87 -0.76 2.59 11.99
CA ASP A 87 0.25 2.24 13.01
C ASP A 87 1.58 1.73 12.43
N GLY A 88 1.72 1.73 11.10
CA GLY A 88 2.90 1.21 10.42
C GLY A 88 2.58 0.59 9.07
N VAL A 89 3.29 -0.49 8.71
CA VAL A 89 3.06 -1.24 7.47
C VAL A 89 2.40 -2.58 7.76
N HIS A 90 1.27 -2.85 7.13
CA HIS A 90 0.57 -4.13 7.21
C HIS A 90 0.93 -5.00 6.00
N VAL A 91 0.97 -6.32 6.21
CA VAL A 91 1.40 -7.29 5.19
C VAL A 91 0.34 -8.38 5.02
N TRP A 92 -0.12 -8.57 3.79
CA TRP A 92 -1.07 -9.58 3.39
C TRP A 92 -0.44 -10.62 2.46
N ASP A 93 -0.85 -11.88 2.60
CA ASP A 93 -0.52 -12.93 1.64
C ASP A 93 -1.23 -12.71 0.29
N PRO A 94 -0.87 -13.42 -0.79
CA PRO A 94 -1.52 -13.27 -2.10
C PRO A 94 -3.03 -13.60 -2.11
N LYS A 95 -3.58 -14.17 -1.03
CA LYS A 95 -5.00 -14.47 -0.87
C LYS A 95 -5.74 -13.40 -0.07
N GLY A 96 -5.05 -12.37 0.42
CA GLY A 96 -5.63 -11.28 1.19
C GLY A 96 -5.68 -11.53 2.71
N HIS A 97 -5.00 -12.56 3.23
CA HIS A 97 -4.92 -12.78 4.67
C HIS A 97 -3.82 -11.93 5.28
N LEU A 98 -4.13 -11.21 6.37
CA LEU A 98 -3.12 -10.47 7.13
C LEU A 98 -2.15 -11.47 7.78
N VAL A 99 -0.86 -11.37 7.45
CA VAL A 99 0.19 -12.26 7.98
C VAL A 99 1.14 -11.56 8.95
N GLY A 100 1.13 -10.23 9.00
CA GLY A 100 1.96 -9.48 9.92
C GLY A 100 1.83 -7.97 9.80
N LYS A 101 2.42 -7.26 10.76
CA LYS A 101 2.53 -5.81 10.82
C LYS A 101 3.93 -5.41 11.26
N ILE A 102 4.47 -4.36 10.66
CA ILE A 102 5.69 -3.68 11.09
C ILE A 102 5.22 -2.38 11.74
N VAL A 103 5.12 -2.39 13.07
CA VAL A 103 4.55 -1.29 13.84
C VAL A 103 5.63 -0.28 14.19
N VAL A 104 5.37 1.00 13.88
CA VAL A 104 6.21 2.14 14.28
C VAL A 104 5.51 3.07 15.26
N GLY A 105 4.19 2.89 15.46
CA GLY A 105 3.40 3.67 16.43
C GLY A 105 2.83 4.98 15.89
N SER A 106 3.06 5.27 14.61
CA SER A 106 2.49 6.41 13.87
C SER A 106 1.99 5.96 12.49
N THR A 107 1.16 6.80 11.87
CA THR A 107 0.70 6.58 10.50
C THR A 107 1.90 6.49 9.56
N THR A 108 1.93 5.45 8.73
CA THR A 108 2.89 5.35 7.63
C THR A 108 2.16 5.60 6.33
N ALA A 109 2.23 6.81 5.79
CA ALA A 109 1.56 7.16 4.54
C ALA A 109 2.20 6.42 3.34
N ASN A 110 3.52 6.24 3.36
CA ASN A 110 4.22 5.55 2.28
C ASN A 110 5.49 4.86 2.77
N PHE A 111 6.06 4.01 1.91
CA PHE A 111 7.28 3.27 2.17
C PHE A 111 7.87 2.78 0.85
N CYS A 112 9.12 2.32 0.85
CA CYS A 112 9.72 1.70 -0.33
C CYS A 112 10.69 0.58 0.06
N PHE A 113 10.75 -0.46 -0.79
CA PHE A 113 11.77 -1.49 -0.65
C PHE A 113 13.14 -0.93 -1.05
N GLY A 114 14.10 -1.06 -0.13
CA GLY A 114 15.52 -0.92 -0.40
C GLY A 114 16.20 -2.28 -0.60
N LYS A 115 17.53 -2.27 -0.75
CA LYS A 115 18.33 -3.49 -0.99
C LYS A 115 18.26 -4.53 0.15
N LYS A 116 17.99 -4.09 1.38
CA LYS A 116 18.07 -4.92 2.60
C LYS A 116 16.83 -4.80 3.51
N GLY A 117 15.76 -4.18 3.03
CA GLY A 117 14.64 -3.87 3.90
C GLY A 117 13.69 -2.82 3.35
N LEU A 118 12.96 -2.19 4.26
CA LEU A 118 11.90 -1.24 3.96
C LEU A 118 12.24 0.12 4.57
N TRP A 119 12.26 1.17 3.76
CA TRP A 119 12.19 2.55 4.25
C TRP A 119 10.74 2.93 4.46
N MET A 120 10.37 3.44 5.63
CA MET A 120 9.00 3.79 5.99
C MET A 120 8.93 5.27 6.36
N PHE A 121 8.06 6.02 5.69
CA PHE A 121 7.85 7.45 5.89
C PHE A 121 6.65 7.63 6.83
N ALA A 122 6.95 7.77 8.12
CA ALA A 122 5.99 7.73 9.20
C ALA A 122 5.75 9.14 9.77
N GLU A 123 5.02 9.96 9.01
CA GLU A 123 4.80 11.39 9.27
C GLU A 123 6.13 12.16 9.41
N GLU A 124 6.49 12.53 10.65
CA GLU A 124 7.69 13.30 10.97
C GLU A 124 8.95 12.44 11.07
N GLU A 125 8.81 11.11 10.99
CA GLU A 125 9.90 10.16 11.19
C GLU A 125 10.21 9.33 9.95
N LEU A 126 11.49 9.00 9.77
CA LEU A 126 11.94 8.06 8.76
C LEU A 126 12.51 6.81 9.45
N TRP A 127 11.89 5.67 9.18
CA TRP A 127 12.31 4.38 9.74
C TRP A 127 12.91 3.48 8.67
N PHE A 128 13.85 2.61 9.08
CA PHE A 128 14.34 1.50 8.25
C PHE A 128 14.11 0.18 8.98
N CYS A 129 13.40 -0.74 8.33
CA CYS A 129 13.16 -2.09 8.83
C CYS A 129 13.97 -3.08 8.00
N GLU A 130 14.94 -3.76 8.62
CA GLU A 130 15.66 -4.86 7.97
C GLU A 130 14.72 -6.06 7.77
N LEU A 131 14.58 -6.49 6.51
CA LEU A 131 13.70 -7.58 6.13
C LEU A 131 14.40 -8.50 5.14
N LYS A 132 14.09 -9.80 5.23
CA LYS A 132 14.52 -10.79 4.22
C LYS A 132 13.71 -10.71 2.92
N ALA A 133 12.50 -10.14 2.99
CA ALA A 133 11.66 -9.93 1.81
C ALA A 133 12.32 -8.92 0.86
N ARG A 134 12.11 -9.12 -0.44
CA ARG A 134 12.64 -8.27 -1.51
C ARG A 134 11.48 -7.69 -2.30
N GLY A 135 11.47 -6.39 -2.51
CA GLY A 135 10.42 -5.73 -3.29
C GLY A 135 10.43 -6.20 -4.75
N ALA A 136 9.25 -6.34 -5.35
CA ALA A 136 9.08 -6.53 -6.78
C ALA A 136 9.36 -5.20 -7.50
N LEU A 137 10.64 -4.84 -7.60
CA LEU A 137 11.09 -3.59 -8.21
C LEU A 137 11.30 -3.78 -9.72
N PRO A 138 10.95 -2.79 -10.56
CA PRO A 138 11.28 -2.83 -11.98
C PRO A 138 12.79 -2.94 -12.17
N GLU A 139 13.23 -3.85 -13.05
CA GLU A 139 14.63 -3.86 -13.48
C GLU A 139 14.89 -2.63 -14.37
N VAL A 140 15.50 -1.61 -13.79
CA VAL A 140 16.05 -0.50 -14.58
C VAL A 140 17.41 -0.96 -15.09
N LYS A 141 17.47 -1.44 -16.33
CA LYS A 141 18.75 -1.65 -17.02
C LYS A 141 19.48 -0.32 -17.04
N GLY A 142 20.58 -0.23 -16.30
CA GLY A 142 21.44 0.95 -16.35
C GLY A 142 21.87 1.19 -17.79
N LYS A 143 21.87 2.46 -18.23
CA LYS A 143 22.70 2.82 -19.38
C LYS A 143 24.14 2.64 -18.92
N GLU A 144 24.82 1.63 -19.45
CA GLU A 144 26.28 1.61 -19.50
C GLU A 144 26.80 2.85 -20.25
#